data_AF-A0A5D3E805-F1
#
_entry.id   AF-A0A5D3E805-F1
#
_cell.length_a   1.000
_cell.length_b   1.000
_cell.length_c   1.000
_cell.angle_alpha   90.00
_cell.angle_beta   90.00
_cell.angle_gamma   90.00
#
_symmetry.space_group_name_H-M   'P 1'
#
loop_
_entity.id
_entity.type
_entity.pdbx_description
1 polymer ?
#
loop_
_entity_poly.entity_id
_entity_poly.type
_entity_poly.pdbx_seq_one_letter_code
_entity_poly.pdbx_strand_id
1 'polypeptide(L)'
;PEQINDRFNITGEEGAAWLFAGSPSDGLMGGGFLYTNKDSISLGLVCGLGDIAHAQKSVPQMLEDFKQHPAIRPLISGGKLLEYSAHMVPEGGLAMVPQLVNEGVMIVGDAAGFCLNLGFTVRGMDLA
;
A
#
# COMPACT_ATOMS: atom_id res chain seq x y z
N PRO A 1 -12.68 -17.78 2.40
CA PRO A 1 -12.30 -17.69 3.83
C PRO A 1 -11.32 -18.79 4.25
N GLU A 2 -11.70 -20.08 4.16
CA GLU A 2 -10.85 -21.20 4.59
C GLU A 2 -9.49 -21.27 3.86
N GLN A 3 -9.49 -21.11 2.53
CA GLN A 3 -8.25 -21.07 1.76
C GLN A 3 -7.33 -19.89 2.11
N ILE A 4 -7.88 -18.74 2.51
CA ILE A 4 -7.07 -17.60 2.97
C ILE A 4 -6.46 -17.98 4.32
N ASN A 5 -7.27 -18.52 5.23
CA ASN A 5 -6.82 -18.95 6.55
C ASN A 5 -5.65 -19.96 6.45
N ASP A 6 -5.76 -20.94 5.57
CA ASP A 6 -4.70 -21.92 5.32
C ASP A 6 -3.42 -21.29 4.74
N ARG A 7 -3.55 -20.38 3.77
CA ARG A 7 -2.40 -19.75 3.10
C ARG A 7 -1.62 -18.80 4.01
N PHE A 8 -2.31 -18.16 4.95
CA PHE A 8 -1.73 -17.16 5.85
C PHE A 8 -1.50 -17.68 7.26
N ASN A 9 -1.83 -18.95 7.53
CA ASN A 9 -1.70 -19.59 8.84
C ASN A 9 -2.42 -18.79 9.94
N ILE A 10 -3.68 -18.43 9.68
CA ILE A 10 -4.57 -17.68 10.58
C ILE A 10 -5.87 -18.46 10.81
N THR A 11 -6.58 -18.17 11.90
CA THR A 11 -7.79 -18.89 12.30
C THR A 11 -8.96 -17.96 12.64
N GLY A 12 -10.20 -18.45 12.47
CA GLY A 12 -11.39 -17.68 12.83
C GLY A 12 -11.47 -16.33 12.09
N GLU A 13 -11.55 -15.24 12.87
CA GLU A 13 -11.63 -13.85 12.40
C GLU A 13 -10.27 -13.12 12.47
N GLU A 14 -9.16 -13.85 12.59
CA GLU A 14 -7.81 -13.27 12.52
C GLU A 14 -7.51 -12.72 11.12
N GLY A 15 -6.50 -11.86 11.03
CA GLY A 15 -6.01 -11.32 9.78
C GLY A 15 -4.49 -11.21 9.78
N ALA A 16 -3.90 -11.23 8.59
CA ALA A 16 -2.48 -11.01 8.37
C ALA A 16 -2.25 -9.68 7.63
N ALA A 17 -1.23 -8.95 8.08
CA ALA A 17 -0.75 -7.74 7.41
C ALA A 17 0.75 -7.82 7.18
N TRP A 18 1.15 -7.95 5.93
CA TRP A 18 2.55 -8.12 5.54
C TRP A 18 3.04 -6.92 4.76
N LEU A 19 4.25 -6.47 5.08
CA LEU A 19 4.96 -5.40 4.40
C LEU A 19 6.23 -5.96 3.78
N PHE A 20 6.56 -5.48 2.60
CA PHE A 20 7.66 -5.96 1.78
C PHE A 20 8.55 -4.79 1.36
N ALA A 21 9.85 -5.02 1.34
CA ALA A 21 10.84 -4.08 0.80
C ALA A 21 11.67 -4.78 -0.28
N GLY A 22 12.32 -4.00 -1.15
CA GLY A 22 13.24 -4.50 -2.17
C GLY A 22 12.53 -4.84 -3.48
N SER A 23 12.28 -6.13 -3.74
CA SER A 23 11.80 -6.58 -5.05
C SER A 23 10.50 -5.94 -5.56
N PRO A 24 9.51 -5.53 -4.73
CA PRO A 24 8.30 -4.90 -5.25
C PRO A 24 8.64 -3.61 -6.00
N SER A 25 9.44 -2.72 -5.42
CA SER A 25 9.76 -1.41 -5.99
C SER A 25 10.92 -1.42 -6.99
N ASP A 26 11.37 -2.59 -7.44
CA ASP A 26 12.53 -2.74 -8.34
C ASP A 26 13.79 -2.04 -7.82
N GLY A 27 13.95 -1.98 -6.48
CA GLY A 27 15.07 -1.30 -5.81
C GLY A 27 14.91 0.21 -5.58
N LEU A 28 13.80 0.82 -6.00
CA LEU A 28 13.47 2.22 -5.68
C LEU A 28 12.96 2.38 -4.24
N MET A 29 12.91 3.62 -3.73
CA MET A 29 12.27 3.89 -2.45
C MET A 29 10.78 3.51 -2.54
N GLY A 30 10.37 2.55 -1.71
CA GLY A 30 9.05 1.96 -1.78
C GLY A 30 9.04 0.54 -1.26
N GLY A 31 7.94 -0.16 -1.56
CA GLY A 31 7.71 -1.50 -1.08
C GLY A 31 6.39 -2.08 -1.58
N GLY A 32 5.96 -3.16 -0.94
CA GLY A 32 4.69 -3.80 -1.20
C GLY A 32 3.93 -4.06 0.09
N PHE A 33 2.62 -4.26 -0.02
CA PHE A 33 1.79 -4.70 1.08
C PHE A 33 0.88 -5.85 0.64
N LEU A 34 0.54 -6.71 1.60
CA LEU A 34 -0.46 -7.74 1.43
C LEU A 34 -1.30 -7.82 2.70
N TYR A 35 -2.61 -7.59 2.57
CA TYR A 35 -3.58 -7.69 3.65
C TYR A 35 -4.64 -8.74 3.35
N THR A 36 -5.01 -9.54 4.35
CA THR A 36 -6.16 -10.45 4.26
C THR A 36 -7.44 -9.72 4.65
N ASN A 37 -8.44 -9.75 3.77
CA ASN A 37 -9.82 -9.38 4.09
C ASN A 37 -10.62 -10.66 4.43
N LYS A 38 -11.92 -10.52 4.68
CA LYS A 38 -12.79 -11.67 5.01
C LYS A 38 -12.88 -12.72 3.90
N ASP A 39 -12.97 -12.27 2.65
CA ASP A 39 -13.20 -13.10 1.47
C ASP A 39 -12.25 -12.78 0.30
N SER A 40 -11.32 -11.85 0.51
CA SER A 40 -10.40 -11.35 -0.50
C SER A 40 -9.04 -11.02 0.09
N ILE A 41 -8.07 -10.72 -0.77
CA ILE A 41 -6.73 -10.28 -0.39
C ILE A 41 -6.48 -8.96 -1.10
N SER A 42 -5.96 -7.98 -0.38
CA SER A 42 -5.47 -6.73 -0.95
C SER A 42 -3.96 -6.83 -1.12
N LEU A 43 -3.50 -6.86 -2.37
CA LEU A 43 -2.08 -6.84 -2.73
C LEU A 43 -1.78 -5.52 -3.43
N GLY A 44 -0.76 -4.81 -2.96
CA GLY A 44 -0.38 -3.54 -3.56
C GLY A 44 1.10 -3.23 -3.46
N LEU A 45 1.46 -2.13 -4.12
CA LEU A 45 2.82 -1.62 -4.23
C LEU A 45 2.81 -0.13 -3.96
N VAL A 46 3.86 0.34 -3.31
CA VAL A 46 4.11 1.74 -3.00
C VAL A 46 5.46 2.13 -3.60
N CYS A 47 5.52 3.27 -4.27
CA CYS A 47 6.75 3.84 -4.80
C CYS A 47 6.74 5.35 -4.59
N GLY A 48 7.90 5.91 -4.25
CA GLY A 48 8.07 7.36 -4.13
C GLY A 48 7.88 8.04 -5.49
N LEU A 49 7.08 9.11 -5.53
CA LEU A 49 6.82 9.85 -6.77
C LEU A 49 8.09 10.49 -7.36
N GLY A 50 9.04 10.90 -6.52
CA GLY A 50 10.32 11.46 -6.98
C GLY A 50 11.19 10.45 -7.72
N ASP A 51 11.13 9.17 -7.34
CA ASP A 51 11.94 8.10 -7.91
C ASP A 51 11.37 7.56 -9.22
N ILE A 52 10.08 7.80 -9.49
CA ILE A 52 9.40 7.29 -10.68
C ILE A 52 10.05 7.79 -11.98
N ALA A 53 10.64 9.00 -11.95
CA ALA A 53 11.35 9.57 -13.09
C ALA A 53 12.61 8.78 -13.47
N HIS A 54 13.15 7.99 -12.55
CA HIS A 54 14.34 7.15 -12.73
C HIS A 54 14.00 5.67 -12.89
N ALA A 55 12.71 5.31 -12.79
CA ALA A 55 12.24 3.95 -12.89
C ALA A 55 12.42 3.38 -14.31
N GLN A 56 12.90 2.14 -14.39
CA GLN A 56 12.99 1.40 -15.66
C GLN A 56 11.68 0.71 -16.03
N LYS A 57 10.77 0.56 -15.06
CA LYS A 57 9.48 -0.11 -15.19
C LYS A 57 8.37 0.85 -14.79
N SER A 58 7.20 0.67 -15.37
CA SER A 58 6.00 1.34 -14.89
C SER A 58 5.53 0.73 -13.57
N VAL A 59 4.87 1.52 -12.72
CA VAL A 59 4.28 1.05 -11.46
C VAL A 59 3.36 -0.16 -11.65
N PRO A 60 2.48 -0.19 -12.68
CA PRO A 60 1.69 -1.40 -12.98
C PRO A 60 2.57 -2.62 -13.32
N GLN A 61 3.66 -2.44 -14.06
CA GLN A 61 4.57 -3.55 -14.38
C GLN A 61 5.27 -4.08 -13.13
N MET A 62 5.72 -3.19 -12.23
CA MET A 62 6.30 -3.60 -10.94
C MET A 62 5.31 -4.41 -10.10
N LEU A 63 4.02 -4.05 -10.10
CA LEU A 63 2.98 -4.81 -9.41
C LEU A 63 2.77 -6.20 -10.03
N GLU A 64 2.79 -6.30 -11.37
CA GLU A 64 2.71 -7.61 -12.05
C GLU A 64 3.93 -8.48 -11.76
N ASP A 65 5.13 -7.91 -11.73
CA ASP A 65 6.36 -8.61 -11.30
C ASP A 65 6.23 -9.08 -9.84
N PHE A 66 5.71 -8.23 -8.96
CA PHE A 66 5.50 -8.57 -7.55
C PHE A 66 4.49 -9.72 -7.37
N LYS A 67 3.41 -9.76 -8.16
CA LYS A 67 2.47 -10.90 -8.19
C LYS A 67 3.14 -12.21 -8.59
N GLN A 68 4.18 -12.16 -9.43
CA GLN A 68 4.95 -13.34 -9.84
C GLN A 68 6.04 -13.75 -8.85
N HIS A 69 6.35 -12.91 -7.85
CA HIS A 69 7.39 -13.20 -6.88
C HIS A 69 7.11 -14.55 -6.16
N PRO A 70 8.12 -15.42 -5.94
CA PRO A 70 7.92 -16.76 -5.37
C PRO A 70 7.21 -16.79 -4.02
N ALA A 71 7.39 -15.73 -3.21
CA ALA A 71 6.70 -15.60 -1.93
C ALA A 71 5.22 -15.18 -2.06
N ILE A 72 4.81 -14.57 -3.17
CA ILE A 72 3.46 -14.02 -3.39
C ILE A 72 2.61 -14.93 -4.26
N ARG A 73 3.18 -15.43 -5.37
CA ARG A 73 2.47 -16.21 -6.37
C ARG A 73 1.66 -17.37 -5.79
N PRO A 74 2.18 -18.18 -4.83
CA PRO A 74 1.38 -19.24 -4.20
C PRO A 74 0.17 -18.71 -3.41
N LEU A 75 0.31 -17.55 -2.78
CA LEU A 75 -0.70 -16.95 -1.91
C LEU A 75 -1.90 -16.41 -2.69
N ILE A 76 -1.70 -15.97 -3.93
CA ILE A 76 -2.74 -15.42 -4.80
C ILE A 76 -3.17 -16.39 -5.91
N SER A 77 -2.56 -17.59 -5.98
CA SER A 77 -2.84 -18.58 -7.02
C SER A 77 -4.32 -18.97 -7.06
N GLY A 78 -4.91 -19.03 -8.26
CA GLY A 78 -6.33 -19.30 -8.47
C GLY A 78 -7.27 -18.15 -8.06
N GLY A 79 -6.75 -17.05 -7.54
CA GLY A 79 -7.51 -15.84 -7.27
C GLY A 79 -7.96 -15.14 -8.54
N LYS A 80 -9.02 -14.34 -8.44
CA LYS A 80 -9.54 -13.48 -9.50
C LYS A 80 -9.34 -12.02 -9.11
N LEU A 81 -8.90 -11.19 -10.05
CA LEU A 81 -8.87 -9.75 -9.87
C LEU A 81 -10.30 -9.21 -9.70
N LEU A 82 -10.59 -8.59 -8.56
CA LEU A 82 -11.86 -7.95 -8.29
C LEU A 82 -11.83 -6.45 -8.62
N GLU A 83 -10.75 -5.78 -8.24
CA GLU A 83 -10.56 -4.35 -8.42
C GLU A 83 -9.08 -4.03 -8.65
N TYR A 84 -8.83 -2.98 -9.45
CA TYR A 84 -7.51 -2.39 -9.65
C TYR A 84 -7.64 -0.88 -9.49
N SER A 85 -6.86 -0.31 -8.58
CA SER A 85 -6.87 1.13 -8.28
C SER A 85 -5.45 1.63 -8.03
N ALA A 86 -5.29 2.96 -8.05
CA ALA A 86 -4.08 3.66 -7.66
C ALA A 86 -4.47 4.93 -6.89
N HIS A 87 -3.62 5.33 -5.94
CA HIS A 87 -3.83 6.51 -5.12
C HIS A 87 -2.48 7.16 -4.80
N MET A 88 -2.46 8.48 -4.61
CA MET A 88 -1.29 9.21 -4.14
C MET A 88 -1.46 9.51 -2.66
N VAL A 89 -0.42 9.24 -1.88
CA VAL A 89 -0.40 9.59 -0.45
C VAL A 89 0.57 10.75 -0.21
N PRO A 90 0.25 11.66 0.72
CA PRO A 90 1.15 12.76 1.05
C PRO A 90 2.36 12.27 1.87
N GLU A 91 3.58 12.60 1.41
CA GLU A 91 4.84 12.18 2.06
C GLU A 91 5.77 13.35 2.44
N GLY A 92 5.30 14.60 2.29
CA GLY A 92 6.09 15.81 2.57
C GLY A 92 6.32 16.12 4.06
N GLY A 93 5.72 15.34 4.98
CA GLY A 93 5.88 15.49 6.42
C GLY A 93 5.34 16.82 6.96
N LEU A 94 5.91 17.36 8.04
CA LEU A 94 5.43 18.62 8.62
C LEU A 94 5.58 19.82 7.67
N ALA A 95 6.51 19.76 6.70
CA ALA A 95 6.77 20.85 5.78
C ALA A 95 5.62 21.10 4.77
N MET A 96 4.74 20.11 4.56
CA MET A 96 3.61 20.25 3.65
C MET A 96 2.31 20.70 4.33
N VAL A 97 2.29 20.82 5.67
CA VAL A 97 1.08 21.17 6.41
C VAL A 97 0.74 22.65 6.16
N PRO A 98 -0.44 22.97 5.57
CA PRO A 98 -0.82 24.34 5.26
C PRO A 98 -1.45 25.03 6.49
N GLN A 99 -1.90 26.27 6.33
CA GLN A 99 -2.82 26.87 7.30
C GLN A 99 -4.13 26.05 7.32
N LEU A 100 -4.44 25.44 8.45
CA LEU A 100 -5.51 24.45 8.55
C LEU A 100 -6.91 25.04 8.72
N VAL A 101 -7.03 26.24 9.26
CA VAL A 101 -8.32 26.86 9.60
C VAL A 101 -8.32 28.31 9.14
N ASN A 102 -9.46 28.76 8.63
CA ASN A 102 -9.74 30.17 8.37
C ASN A 102 -11.25 30.43 8.55
N GLU A 103 -11.71 31.66 8.32
CA GLU A 103 -13.11 32.05 8.49
C GLU A 103 -14.06 31.18 7.65
N GLY A 104 -14.81 30.30 8.32
CA GLY A 104 -15.78 29.41 7.68
C GLY A 104 -15.19 28.21 6.93
N VAL A 105 -13.89 27.93 7.05
CA VAL A 105 -13.22 26.83 6.34
C VAL A 105 -12.18 26.09 7.19
N MET A 106 -12.04 24.79 6.95
CA MET A 106 -11.03 23.92 7.56
C MET A 106 -10.48 22.94 6.51
N ILE A 107 -9.19 22.61 6.61
CA ILE A 107 -8.50 21.59 5.82
C ILE A 107 -8.19 20.41 6.74
N VAL A 108 -8.51 19.19 6.31
CA VAL A 108 -8.34 17.95 7.10
C VAL A 108 -7.74 16.82 6.23
N GLY A 109 -7.32 15.74 6.90
CA GLY A 109 -6.72 14.54 6.32
C GLY A 109 -5.61 14.76 5.29
N ASP A 110 -5.66 14.02 4.19
CA ASP A 110 -4.61 14.08 3.16
C ASP A 110 -4.45 15.49 2.56
N ALA A 111 -5.54 16.27 2.50
CA ALA A 111 -5.47 17.67 2.05
C ALA A 111 -4.71 18.58 3.04
N ALA A 112 -4.73 18.23 4.34
CA ALA A 112 -3.92 18.88 5.38
C ALA A 112 -2.48 18.34 5.45
N GLY A 113 -2.13 17.34 4.62
CA GLY A 113 -0.84 16.66 4.67
C GLY A 113 -0.70 15.70 5.85
N PHE A 114 -1.81 15.27 6.45
CA PHE A 114 -1.84 14.39 7.61
C PHE A 114 -1.76 12.91 7.22
N CYS A 115 -0.59 12.50 6.75
CA CYS A 115 -0.28 11.10 6.50
C CYS A 115 1.15 10.78 6.90
N LEU A 116 1.33 9.64 7.58
CA LEU A 116 2.65 9.09 7.89
C LEU A 116 2.89 7.87 7.02
N ASN A 117 3.86 7.94 6.10
CA ASN A 117 4.37 6.79 5.35
C ASN A 117 5.88 6.64 5.57
N LEU A 118 6.26 5.83 6.56
CA LEU A 118 7.66 5.58 6.94
C LEU A 118 8.12 4.17 6.52
N GLY A 119 7.50 3.60 5.48
CA GLY A 119 7.81 2.27 4.94
C GLY A 119 7.23 1.11 5.75
N PHE A 120 7.52 1.04 7.05
CA PHE A 120 6.95 0.02 7.96
C PHE A 120 5.79 0.55 8.80
N THR A 121 5.62 1.88 8.85
CA THR A 121 4.50 2.53 9.54
C THR A 121 3.73 3.34 8.51
N VAL A 122 2.48 2.96 8.26
CA VAL A 122 1.56 3.67 7.37
C VAL A 122 0.33 4.07 8.18
N ARG A 123 0.18 5.37 8.46
CA ARG A 123 -0.89 5.94 9.28
C ARG A 123 -1.45 7.21 8.63
N GLY A 124 -2.30 7.03 7.63
CA GLY A 124 -3.10 8.11 7.03
C GLY A 124 -4.47 8.22 7.70
N MET A 125 -5.21 7.11 7.77
CA MET A 125 -6.57 7.06 8.32
C MET A 125 -6.66 7.53 9.77
N ASP A 126 -5.63 7.32 10.57
CA ASP A 126 -5.59 7.75 11.97
C ASP A 126 -5.51 9.27 12.15
N LEU A 127 -5.07 9.97 11.11
CA LEU A 127 -4.82 11.42 11.09
C LEU A 127 -5.75 12.13 10.09
N ALA A 128 -6.70 11.40 9.50
CA ALA A 128 -7.66 11.89 8.51
C ALA A 128 -8.69 12.86 9.11
#